data_AF-A0A7J7M5C2-F1
#
_entry.id   AF-A0A7J7M5C2-F1
#
_cell.length_a   1.000
_cell.length_b   1.000
_cell.length_c   1.000
_cell.angle_alpha   90.00
_cell.angle_beta   90.00
_cell.angle_gamma   90.00
#
_symmetry.space_group_name_H-M   'P 1'
#
loop_
_entity.id
_entity.type
_entity.pdbx_description
1 polymer ?
#
loop_
_entity_poly.entity_id
_entity_poly.type
_entity_poly.pdbx_seq_one_letter_code
_entity_poly.pdbx_strand_id
1 'polypeptide(L)'
;MEIELKEMVTDLESLKRALPDTTHHDLIAKLQQRVEHLTILVKSVPTQRSKVQDMSAEVIDSNPYSRLMALQRMGIVENYERIREFSVAIVVRIYLSFF
;
A
#
# COMPACT_ATOMS: atom_id res chain seq x y z
N MET A 1 7.05 4.84 -7.09
CA MET A 1 7.51 3.53 -6.58
C MET A 1 7.02 2.35 -7.43
N GLU A 2 5.75 1.92 -7.41
CA GLU A 2 5.33 0.75 -8.23
C GLU A 2 5.43 0.98 -9.75
N ILE A 3 5.17 2.21 -10.21
CA ILE A 3 5.27 2.60 -11.63
C ILE A 3 6.73 2.56 -12.10
N GLU A 4 7.64 3.17 -11.34
CA GLU A 4 9.09 3.14 -11.61
C GLU A 4 9.65 1.71 -11.61
N LEU A 5 9.12 0.84 -10.75
CA LEU A 5 9.52 -0.57 -10.69
C LEU A 5 9.11 -1.34 -11.96
N LYS A 6 7.93 -1.04 -12.51
CA LYS A 6 7.47 -1.61 -13.80
C LYS A 6 8.26 -1.08 -15.00
N GLU A 7 8.61 0.20 -14.98
CA GLU A 7 9.43 0.80 -16.03
C GLU A 7 10.82 0.14 -16.07
N MET A 8 11.46 -0.06 -14.91
CA MET A 8 12.75 -0.75 -14.83
C MET A 8 12.71 -2.20 -15.36
N VAL A 9 11.61 -2.93 -15.15
CA VAL A 9 11.45 -4.29 -15.74
C VAL A 9 11.39 -4.23 -17.26
N THR A 10 10.72 -3.21 -17.81
CA THR A 10 10.56 -2.99 -19.25
C THR A 10 11.90 -2.59 -19.91
N ASP A 11 12.69 -1.77 -19.21
CA ASP A 11 14.04 -1.39 -19.64
C ASP A 11 14.98 -2.59 -19.65
N LEU A 12 14.94 -3.44 -18.62
CA LEU A 12 15.73 -4.68 -18.54
C LEU A 12 15.36 -5.67 -19.66
N GLU A 13 14.07 -5.77 -20.02
CA GLU A 13 13.66 -6.58 -21.18
C GLU A 13 14.18 -6.01 -22.51
N SER A 14 14.18 -4.70 -22.66
CA SER A 14 14.69 -4.05 -23.86
C SER A 14 16.20 -4.27 -23.99
N LEU A 15 16.94 -4.18 -22.88
CA LEU A 15 18.37 -4.47 -22.81
C LEU A 15 18.67 -5.95 -23.10
N LYS A 16 17.82 -6.86 -22.59
CA LYS A 16 17.89 -8.30 -22.85
C LYS A 16 17.73 -8.64 -24.35
N ARG A 17 16.89 -7.88 -25.07
CA ARG A 17 16.65 -8.07 -26.52
C ARG A 17 17.75 -7.46 -27.39
N ALA A 18 18.45 -6.43 -26.90
CA ALA A 18 19.49 -5.72 -27.63
C ALA A 18 20.87 -6.40 -27.59
N LEU A 19 21.12 -7.30 -26.63
CA LEU A 19 22.42 -7.96 -26.44
C LEU A 19 22.34 -9.47 -26.75
N PRO A 20 23.02 -9.97 -27.81
CA PRO A 20 22.93 -11.38 -28.25
C PRO A 20 23.84 -12.38 -27.51
N ASP A 21 24.73 -11.93 -26.61
CA ASP A 21 25.71 -12.81 -25.95
C ASP A 21 25.16 -13.55 -24.72
N THR A 22 25.28 -14.88 -24.75
CA THR A 22 24.72 -15.83 -23.77
C THR A 22 25.18 -15.60 -22.32
N THR A 23 26.36 -15.03 -22.10
CA THR A 23 26.95 -14.80 -20.77
C THR A 23 26.27 -13.68 -19.97
N HIS A 24 25.70 -12.68 -20.63
CA HIS A 24 25.07 -11.53 -19.96
C HIS A 24 23.59 -11.77 -19.66
N HIS A 25 22.98 -12.76 -20.32
CA HIS A 25 21.58 -13.14 -20.09
C HIS A 25 21.32 -13.58 -18.65
N ASP A 26 22.24 -14.33 -18.04
CA ASP A 26 22.08 -14.84 -16.67
C ASP A 26 22.11 -13.73 -15.62
N LEU A 27 22.93 -12.69 -15.85
CA LEU A 27 23.00 -11.52 -14.97
C LEU A 27 21.73 -10.68 -15.10
N ILE A 28 21.22 -10.49 -16.32
CA ILE A 28 19.97 -9.77 -16.56
C ILE A 28 18.79 -10.54 -15.94
N ALA A 29 18.75 -11.87 -16.08
CA ALA A 29 17.72 -12.70 -15.45
C ALA A 29 17.74 -12.60 -13.91
N LYS A 30 18.92 -12.62 -13.29
CA LYS A 30 19.06 -12.38 -11.85
C LYS A 30 18.59 -10.99 -11.42
N LEU A 31 18.84 -9.96 -12.23
CA LEU A 31 18.36 -8.60 -11.94
C LEU A 31 16.84 -8.51 -12.06
N GLN A 32 16.24 -9.09 -13.11
CA GLN A 32 14.79 -9.18 -13.27
C GLN A 32 14.14 -9.87 -12.07
N GLN A 33 14.68 -11.01 -11.64
CA GLN A 33 14.19 -11.75 -10.47
C GLN A 33 14.25 -10.91 -9.18
N ARG A 34 15.31 -10.12 -9.00
CA ARG A 34 15.45 -9.24 -7.82
C ARG A 34 14.42 -8.11 -7.83
N VAL A 35 14.19 -7.48 -8.98
CA VAL A 35 13.19 -6.41 -9.13
C VAL A 35 11.77 -6.95 -8.92
N GLU A 36 11.47 -8.15 -9.42
CA GLU A 36 10.18 -8.80 -9.19
C GLU A 36 9.96 -9.14 -7.71
N HIS A 37 10.99 -9.67 -7.03
CA HIS A 37 10.94 -9.90 -5.59
C HIS A 37 10.70 -8.61 -4.79
N LEU A 38 11.36 -7.51 -5.17
CA LEU A 38 11.09 -6.19 -4.57
C LEU A 38 9.67 -5.71 -4.84
N THR A 39 9.11 -5.98 -6.02
CA THR A 39 7.71 -5.64 -6.36
C THR A 39 6.73 -6.37 -5.45
N ILE A 40 6.96 -7.67 -5.22
CA ILE A 40 6.13 -8.48 -4.31
C ILE A 40 6.26 -7.97 -2.88
N LEU A 41 7.47 -7.61 -2.43
CA LEU A 41 7.69 -7.04 -1.10
C LEU A 41 6.95 -5.70 -0.94
N VAL A 42 7.07 -4.79 -1.90
CA VAL A 42 6.37 -3.48 -1.86
C VAL A 42 4.85 -3.66 -1.84
N LYS A 43 4.32 -4.63 -2.60
CA LYS A 43 2.89 -4.93 -2.67
C LYS A 43 2.35 -5.66 -1.43
N SER A 44 3.18 -6.46 -0.77
CA SER A 44 2.81 -7.29 0.39
C SER A 44 3.06 -6.60 1.72
N VAL A 45 3.83 -5.51 1.76
CA VAL A 45 3.79 -4.59 2.88
C VAL A 45 2.37 -4.00 2.91
N PRO A 46 1.52 -4.34 3.90
CA PRO A 46 0.30 -3.58 4.08
C PRO A 46 0.74 -2.14 4.17
N THR A 47 0.20 -1.27 3.32
CA THR A 47 0.48 0.17 3.34
C THR A 47 0.12 0.66 4.73
N GLN A 48 1.08 0.58 5.65
CA GLN A 48 0.92 0.96 7.03
C GLN A 48 0.96 2.47 6.98
N ARG A 49 -0.22 3.02 6.69
CA ARG A 49 -0.45 4.44 6.55
C ARG A 49 0.10 5.07 7.82
N SER A 50 1.03 6.00 7.67
CA SER A 50 1.62 6.70 8.79
C SER A 50 0.50 7.29 9.66
N LYS A 51 0.68 7.18 10.98
CA LYS A 51 -0.31 7.68 11.94
C LYS A 51 -0.42 9.19 11.76
N VAL A 52 -1.55 9.65 11.23
CA VAL A 52 -1.82 11.08 11.06
C VAL A 52 -2.09 11.66 12.45
N GLN A 53 -1.24 12.61 12.87
CA GLN A 53 -1.31 13.18 14.21
C GLN A 53 -2.65 13.87 14.47
N ASP A 54 -3.17 14.65 13.51
CA ASP A 54 -4.41 15.43 13.68
C ASP A 54 -5.46 15.08 12.62
N MET A 55 -6.75 15.05 13.00
CA MET A 55 -7.83 14.87 12.02
C MET A 55 -8.16 16.21 11.37
N SER A 56 -7.51 16.52 10.26
CA SER A 56 -7.85 17.73 9.50
C SER A 56 -9.24 17.60 8.86
N ALA A 57 -10.00 18.68 8.87
CA ALA A 57 -11.23 18.83 8.08
C ALA A 57 -10.95 19.27 6.63
N GLU A 58 -9.68 19.47 6.27
CA GLU A 58 -9.29 19.80 4.91
C GLU A 58 -9.50 18.60 3.99
N VAL A 59 -10.12 18.87 2.85
CA VAL A 59 -10.42 17.85 1.84
C VAL A 59 -9.22 17.76 0.91
N ILE A 60 -8.28 16.88 1.26
CA ILE A 60 -7.11 16.54 0.45
C ILE A 60 -7.13 15.03 0.22
N ASP A 61 -6.69 14.56 -0.94
CA ASP A 61 -6.61 13.13 -1.29
C ASP A 61 -5.74 12.32 -0.31
N SER A 62 -4.80 12.98 0.37
CA SER A 62 -3.92 12.41 1.40
C SER A 62 -4.57 12.31 2.78
N ASN A 63 -5.79 12.81 2.99
CA ASN A 63 -6.50 12.78 4.28
C ASN A 63 -7.54 11.65 4.31
N PRO A 64 -7.40 10.62 5.17
CA PRO A 64 -8.32 9.49 5.20
C PRO A 64 -9.63 9.86 5.93
N TYR A 65 -9.64 10.97 6.66
CA TYR A 65 -10.74 11.41 7.52
C TYR A 65 -11.64 12.44 6.84
N SER A 66 -11.30 12.91 5.64
CA SER A 66 -12.06 13.90 4.87
C SER A 66 -13.56 13.56 4.80
N ARG A 67 -13.88 12.28 4.56
CA ARG A 67 -15.26 11.78 4.50
C ARG A 67 -15.96 11.73 5.86
N LEU A 68 -15.23 11.47 6.95
CA LEU A 68 -15.77 11.53 8.31
C LEU A 68 -16.03 12.99 8.74
N MET A 69 -15.12 13.89 8.42
CA MET A 69 -15.26 15.32 8.72
C MET A 69 -16.38 16.00 7.92
N ALA A 70 -16.71 15.48 6.74
CA ALA A 70 -17.90 15.92 6.00
C ALA A 70 -19.20 15.67 6.79
N LEU A 71 -19.30 14.54 7.49
CA LEU A 71 -20.47 14.22 8.32
C LEU A 71 -20.61 15.20 9.51
N GLN A 72 -19.49 15.73 10.02
CA GLN A 72 -19.50 16.82 11.00
C GLN A 72 -20.06 18.12 10.40
N ARG A 73 -19.60 18.50 9.20
CA ARG A 73 -20.09 19.71 8.49
C ARG A 73 -21.55 19.63 8.08
N MET A 74 -22.07 18.43 7.82
CA MET A 74 -23.47 18.19 7.52
C MET A 74 -24.37 18.26 8.76
N GLY A 75 -23.80 18.42 9.97
CA GLY A 75 -24.55 18.46 11.22
C GLY A 75 -25.11 17.10 11.65
N ILE A 76 -24.67 16.00 11.04
CA ILE A 76 -25.10 14.64 11.41
C ILE A 76 -24.43 14.20 12.71
N VAL A 77 -23.19 14.66 12.95
CA VAL A 77 -22.42 14.39 14.16
C VAL A 77 -21.75 15.67 14.61
N GLU A 78 -21.81 15.99 15.88
CA GLU A 78 -21.29 17.27 16.39
C GLU A 78 -19.76 17.32 16.46
N ASN A 79 -19.11 16.24 16.93
CA ASN A 79 -17.66 16.19 17.09
C ASN A 79 -17.11 14.79 16.80
N TYR A 80 -16.61 14.59 15.58
CA TYR A 80 -16.02 13.32 15.14
C TYR A 80 -14.65 13.03 15.76
N GLU A 81 -13.92 14.04 16.26
CA GLU A 81 -12.58 13.84 16.84
C GLU A 81 -12.62 12.96 18.09
N ARG A 82 -13.75 12.99 18.82
CA ARG A 82 -13.96 12.19 20.03
C ARG A 82 -13.85 10.69 19.80
N ILE A 83 -14.01 10.19 18.56
CA ILE A 83 -13.84 8.76 18.26
C ILE A 83 -12.46 8.22 18.68
N ARG A 84 -11.44 9.09 18.75
CA ARG A 84 -10.08 8.75 19.18
C ARG A 84 -9.94 8.47 20.67
N GLU A 85 -10.90 8.94 21.48
CA GLU A 85 -10.93 8.75 22.93
C GLU A 85 -11.59 7.42 23.33
N PHE A 86 -12.35 6.82 22.43
CA PHE A 86 -13.06 5.57 22.69
C PHE A 86 -12.20 4.35 22.36
N SER A 87 -12.33 3.30 23.16
CA SER A 87 -11.71 2.00 22.94
C SER A 87 -12.79 0.94 22.77
N VAL A 88 -12.62 0.07 21.78
CA VAL A 88 -13.57 -1.03 21.49
C VAL A 88 -12.83 -2.36 21.61
N ALA A 89 -13.34 -3.26 22.44
CA ALA A 89 -12.86 -4.63 22.51
C ALA A 89 -13.58 -5.49 21.46
N ILE A 90 -12.83 -6.15 20.59
CA ILE A 90 -13.38 -7.05 19.56
C ILE A 90 -13.23 -8.49 20.06
N VAL A 91 -14.34 -9.12 20.43
CA VAL A 91 -14.37 -10.54 20.82
C VAL A 91 -14.82 -11.36 19.62
N VAL A 92 -13.88 -12.06 18.99
CA VAL A 92 -14.15 -12.95 17.86
C VAL A 92 -14.37 -14.38 18.40
N ARG A 93 -15.53 -14.95 18.10
CA ARG A 93 -15.81 -16.37 18.40
C ARG A 93 -15.33 -17.22 17.23
N ILE A 94 -14.23 -17.95 17.44
CA ILE A 94 -13.70 -18.88 16.45
C ILE A 94 -14.36 -20.23 16.66
N TYR A 95 -15.15 -20.69 15.70
CA TYR A 95 -15.63 -22.06 15.67
C TYR A 95 -14.55 -22.92 15.00
N LEU A 96 -13.89 -23.76 15.79
CA LEU A 96 -12.99 -24.77 15.25
C LEU A 96 -13.85 -26.00 14.92
N SER A 97 -14.21 -26.17 13.65
CA SER A 97 -14.81 -27.41 13.18
C SER A 97 -13.74 -28.49 13.17
N PHE A 98 -13.78 -29.39 14.15
CA PHE A 98 -13.05 -30.67 14.09
C PHE A 98 -13.82 -31.61 13.15
N PHE A 99 -13.15 -32.10 12.12
CA PHE A 99 -13.59 -33.22 11.26
C PHE A 99 -12.71 -34.42 11.55
#